data_AF-A0A257CQQ4-F1
#
_entry.id   AF-A0A257CQQ4-F1
#
_cell.length_a   1.000
_cell.length_b   1.000
_cell.length_c   1.000
_cell.angle_alpha   90.00
_cell.angle_beta   90.00
_cell.angle_gamma   90.00
#
_symmetry.space_group_name_H-M   'P 1'
#
loop_
_entity.id
_entity.type
_entity.pdbx_description
1 polymer ?
#
loop_
_entity_poly.entity_id
_entity_poly.type
_entity_poly.pdbx_seq_one_letter_code
_entity_poly.pdbx_strand_id
1 'polypeptide(L)'
;MSVQQDIDAYIASQPEAKRSDMQELHRSMLKLMPKARLWFLDGKDEKGKVVSNPNIGYGVRTIRYADGKTKEFYQIGISGNTTGISVYIMGIEDKKYLPDTYAKQLGKASVTGYCIKFKKLQDIDVGVLYKAIQDGVAQTSA
;
A
#
# COMPACT_ATOMS: atom_id res chain seq x y z
N MET A 1 -0.93 17.67 -13.70
CA MET A 1 -1.93 17.24 -12.70
C MET A 1 -1.21 17.12 -11.37
N SER A 2 -1.90 17.39 -10.26
CA SER A 2 -1.31 17.15 -8.93
C SER A 2 -1.41 15.67 -8.59
N VAL A 3 -0.53 15.18 -7.71
CA VAL A 3 -0.61 13.79 -7.20
C VAL A 3 -2.00 13.47 -6.63
N GLN A 4 -2.66 14.44 -5.98
CA GLN A 4 -4.02 14.24 -5.47
C GLN A 4 -5.03 14.01 -6.59
N GLN A 5 -4.96 14.79 -7.67
CA GLN A 5 -5.84 14.61 -8.83
C GLN A 5 -5.64 13.25 -9.50
N ASP A 6 -4.40 12.77 -9.59
CA ASP A 6 -4.09 11.47 -10.16
C ASP A 6 -4.61 10.32 -9.28
N ILE A 7 -4.48 10.45 -7.96
CA ILE A 7 -5.06 9.52 -6.98
C ILE A 7 -6.59 9.48 -7.10
N ASP A 8 -7.24 10.64 -7.13
CA ASP A 8 -8.70 10.74 -7.20
C ASP A 8 -9.22 10.13 -8.51
N ALA A 9 -8.56 10.43 -9.64
CA ALA A 9 -8.88 9.85 -10.94
C ALA A 9 -8.68 8.32 -10.96
N TYR A 10 -7.59 7.82 -10.38
CA TYR A 10 -7.33 6.39 -10.28
C TYR A 10 -8.39 5.68 -9.46
N ILE A 11 -8.74 6.21 -8.28
CA ILE A 11 -9.80 5.64 -7.44
C ILE A 11 -11.13 5.65 -8.21
N ALA A 12 -11.51 6.78 -8.82
CA ALA A 12 -12.75 6.91 -9.59
C ALA A 12 -12.83 5.92 -10.77
N SER A 13 -11.70 5.53 -11.36
CA SER A 13 -11.64 4.55 -12.44
C SER A 13 -11.97 3.11 -12.03
N GLN A 14 -11.96 2.80 -10.73
CA GLN A 14 -12.22 1.44 -10.25
C GLN A 14 -13.72 1.09 -10.30
N PRO A 15 -14.08 -0.21 -10.45
CA PRO A 15 -15.45 -0.69 -10.26
C PRO A 15 -15.99 -0.32 -8.87
N GLU A 16 -17.29 -0.04 -8.78
CA GLU A 16 -17.94 0.54 -7.60
C GLU A 16 -17.52 -0.09 -6.27
N ALA A 17 -17.64 -1.41 -6.12
CA ALA A 17 -17.31 -2.09 -4.87
C ALA A 17 -15.84 -1.86 -4.44
N LYS A 18 -14.90 -1.89 -5.39
CA LYS A 18 -13.48 -1.65 -5.11
C LYS A 18 -13.19 -0.17 -4.90
N ARG A 19 -13.88 0.71 -5.62
CA ARG A 19 -13.75 2.16 -5.50
C ARG A 19 -14.05 2.60 -4.07
N SER A 20 -15.16 2.16 -3.49
CA SER A 20 -15.55 2.48 -2.11
C SER A 20 -14.49 2.03 -1.11
N ASP A 21 -14.01 0.78 -1.23
CA ASP A 21 -12.95 0.25 -0.37
C ASP A 21 -11.64 1.03 -0.51
N MET A 22 -11.25 1.39 -1.74
CA MET A 22 -10.04 2.19 -1.97
C MET A 22 -10.17 3.63 -1.45
N GLN A 23 -11.36 4.24 -1.55
CA GLN A 23 -11.64 5.55 -0.95
C GLN A 23 -11.53 5.51 0.57
N GLU A 24 -12.07 4.47 1.21
CA GLU A 24 -11.97 4.28 2.64
C GLU A 24 -10.52 4.09 3.09
N LEU A 25 -9.78 3.21 2.43
CA LEU A 25 -8.35 3.03 2.70
C LEU A 25 -7.57 4.33 2.51
N HIS A 26 -7.78 5.06 1.42
CA HIS A 26 -7.09 6.33 1.18
C HIS A 26 -7.37 7.34 2.31
N ARG A 27 -8.64 7.52 2.70
CA ARG A 27 -9.02 8.40 3.82
C ARG A 27 -8.39 7.97 5.14
N SER A 28 -8.37 6.68 5.43
CA SER A 28 -7.76 6.15 6.65
C SER A 28 -6.24 6.35 6.65
N MET A 29 -5.56 6.16 5.53
CA MET A 29 -4.13 6.45 5.42
C MET A 29 -3.80 7.92 5.67
N LEU A 30 -4.61 8.85 5.16
CA LEU A 30 -4.43 10.29 5.43
C LEU A 30 -4.62 10.62 6.91
N LYS A 31 -5.49 9.90 7.64
CA LYS A 31 -5.66 10.07 9.09
C LYS A 31 -4.51 9.44 9.89
N LEU A 32 -4.06 8.25 9.49
CA LEU A 32 -2.99 7.51 10.16
C LEU A 32 -1.63 8.18 9.94
N MET A 33 -1.43 8.82 8.78
CA MET A 33 -0.17 9.45 8.37
C MET A 33 -0.41 10.89 7.86
N PRO A 34 -0.84 11.84 8.72
CA PRO A 34 -1.27 13.18 8.28
C PRO A 34 -0.15 14.03 7.66
N LYS A 35 1.11 13.65 7.88
CA LYS A 35 2.31 14.32 7.32
C LYS A 35 2.96 13.50 6.20
N ALA A 36 2.34 12.41 5.75
CA ALA A 36 2.90 11.58 4.69
C ALA A 36 3.01 12.35 3.38
N ARG A 37 4.17 12.24 2.73
CA ARG A 37 4.27 12.52 1.29
C ARG A 37 3.40 11.52 0.53
N LEU A 38 2.58 12.02 -0.37
CA LEU A 38 1.79 11.20 -1.28
C LEU A 38 2.56 10.91 -2.56
N TRP A 39 2.32 9.73 -3.10
CA TRP A 39 2.87 9.26 -4.37
C TRP A 39 1.75 8.71 -5.23
N PHE A 40 1.86 8.90 -6.53
CA PHE A 40 1.09 8.15 -7.51
C PHE A 40 2.04 7.54 -8.53
N LEU A 41 1.91 6.24 -8.75
CA LEU A 41 2.62 5.50 -9.78
C LEU A 41 1.57 4.92 -10.70
N ASP A 42 1.60 5.29 -11.98
CA ASP A 42 0.63 4.85 -12.99
C ASP A 42 0.91 3.41 -13.50
N GLY A 43 2.01 2.82 -13.04
CA GLY A 43 2.40 1.46 -13.35
C GLY A 43 3.16 1.29 -14.67
N LYS A 44 3.53 2.39 -15.34
CA LYS A 44 4.26 2.38 -16.62
C LYS A 44 5.75 2.65 -16.41
N ASP A 45 6.58 2.11 -17.30
CA ASP A 45 8.00 2.47 -17.41
C ASP A 45 8.21 3.71 -18.30
N GLU A 46 9.46 4.13 -18.45
CA GLU A 46 9.86 5.30 -19.27
C GLU A 46 9.47 5.18 -20.75
N LYS A 47 9.22 3.95 -21.24
CA LYS A 47 8.78 3.68 -22.61
C LYS A 47 7.25 3.60 -22.71
N GLY A 48 6.53 3.87 -21.62
CA GLY A 48 5.08 3.78 -21.54
C GLY A 48 4.55 2.34 -21.43
N LYS A 49 5.42 1.33 -21.26
CA LYS A 49 4.99 -0.06 -21.12
C LYS A 49 4.45 -0.27 -19.71
N VAL A 50 3.28 -0.89 -19.61
CA VAL A 50 2.70 -1.30 -18.32
C VAL A 50 3.55 -2.43 -17.72
N VAL A 51 4.13 -2.19 -16.55
CA VAL A 51 4.99 -3.13 -15.82
C VAL A 51 4.44 -3.47 -14.42
N SER A 52 3.47 -2.70 -13.93
CA SER A 52 2.80 -2.95 -12.66
C SER A 52 1.39 -2.33 -12.65
N ASN A 53 0.60 -2.68 -11.64
CA ASN A 53 -0.67 -1.99 -11.41
C ASN A 53 -0.41 -0.58 -10.88
N PRO A 54 -1.27 0.41 -11.22
CA PRO A 54 -1.20 1.71 -10.59
C PRO A 54 -1.32 1.59 -9.08
N ASN A 55 -0.62 2.44 -8.34
CA ASN A 55 -0.66 2.42 -6.88
C ASN A 55 -0.43 3.79 -6.27
N ILE A 56 -1.04 3.96 -5.09
CA ILE A 56 -0.95 5.15 -4.26
C ILE A 56 0.06 4.86 -3.16
N GLY A 57 1.06 5.71 -3.01
CA GLY A 57 2.08 5.60 -1.95
C GLY A 57 1.90 6.65 -0.86
N TYR A 58 2.26 6.28 0.37
CA TYR A 58 2.22 7.13 1.56
C TYR A 58 3.55 7.02 2.32
N GLY A 59 4.05 8.17 2.78
CA GLY A 59 5.30 8.28 3.53
C GLY A 59 6.52 8.20 2.61
N VAL A 60 7.71 8.22 3.19
CA VAL A 60 8.97 8.13 2.46
C VAL A 60 9.92 7.24 3.25
N ARG A 61 10.64 6.37 2.55
CA ARG A 61 11.80 5.66 3.05
C ARG A 61 12.90 5.62 2.00
N THR A 62 14.13 5.42 2.44
CA THR A 62 15.28 5.28 1.55
C THR A 62 15.59 3.80 1.33
N ILE A 63 15.48 3.34 0.09
CA ILE A 63 15.98 2.03 -0.33
C ILE A 63 17.49 2.16 -0.56
N ARG A 64 18.28 1.26 0.04
CA ARG A 64 19.72 1.10 -0.23
C ARG A 64 19.92 -0.11 -1.14
N TYR A 65 20.58 0.10 -2.27
CA TYR A 65 20.90 -0.95 -3.23
C TYR A 65 22.28 -1.55 -2.94
N ALA A 66 22.53 -2.75 -3.50
CA ALA A 66 23.80 -3.47 -3.32
C ALA A 66 25.01 -2.71 -3.88
N ASP A 67 24.80 -1.82 -4.87
CA ASP A 67 25.83 -0.95 -5.44
C ASP A 67 26.07 0.35 -4.64
N GLY A 68 25.48 0.46 -3.44
CA GLY A 68 25.59 1.63 -2.56
C GLY A 68 24.69 2.80 -2.93
N LYS A 69 23.97 2.75 -4.06
CA LYS A 69 23.01 3.80 -4.42
C LYS A 69 21.80 3.79 -3.51
N THR A 70 21.18 4.95 -3.39
CA THR A 70 19.95 5.14 -2.63
C THR A 70 18.83 5.69 -3.49
N LYS A 71 17.59 5.28 -3.21
CA LYS A 71 16.40 5.85 -3.84
C LYS A 71 15.28 6.04 -2.82
N GLU A 72 14.62 7.19 -2.87
CA GLU A 72 13.39 7.40 -2.11
C GLU A 72 12.25 6.58 -2.70
N PHE A 73 11.47 5.98 -1.82
CA PHE A 73 10.25 5.28 -2.19
C PHE A 73 9.20 5.42 -1.09
N TYR A 74 7.94 5.15 -1.42
CA TYR A 74 6.90 5.16 -0.40
C TYR A 74 7.13 4.07 0.64
N GLN A 75 6.57 4.29 1.83
CA GLN A 75 6.61 3.34 2.93
C GLN A 75 5.41 2.39 2.87
N ILE A 76 4.22 2.94 2.62
CA ILE A 76 2.98 2.18 2.46
C ILE A 76 2.43 2.37 1.05
N GLY A 77 1.98 1.29 0.40
CA GLY A 77 1.38 1.33 -0.93
C GLY A 77 -0.01 0.71 -0.96
N ILE A 78 -0.95 1.30 -1.72
CA ILE A 78 -2.27 0.72 -1.98
C ILE A 78 -2.46 0.55 -3.48
N SER A 79 -2.84 -0.64 -3.92
CA SER A 79 -3.11 -0.93 -5.32
C SER A 79 -4.36 -1.80 -5.50
N GLY A 80 -5.27 -1.36 -6.35
CA GLY A 80 -6.32 -2.21 -6.90
C GLY A 80 -5.72 -3.18 -7.93
N ASN A 81 -6.00 -4.46 -7.77
CA ASN A 81 -5.60 -5.53 -8.69
C ASN A 81 -6.84 -6.25 -9.26
N THR A 82 -6.65 -7.21 -10.16
CA THR A 82 -7.77 -7.94 -10.81
C THR A 82 -8.67 -8.68 -9.82
N THR A 83 -8.11 -9.12 -8.69
CA THR A 83 -8.82 -9.94 -7.68
C THR A 83 -9.31 -9.17 -6.46
N GLY A 84 -8.91 -7.91 -6.28
CA GLY A 84 -9.16 -7.15 -5.05
C GLY A 84 -8.20 -5.98 -4.86
N ILE A 85 -7.70 -5.83 -3.64
CA ILE A 85 -6.79 -4.76 -3.22
C ILE A 85 -5.55 -5.37 -2.55
N SER A 86 -4.39 -4.76 -2.78
CA SER A 86 -3.14 -5.04 -2.08
C SER A 86 -2.71 -3.82 -1.27
N VAL A 87 -2.34 -4.05 -0.02
CA VAL A 87 -1.63 -3.10 0.84
C VAL A 87 -0.19 -3.57 0.99
N TYR A 88 0.75 -2.72 0.60
CA TYR A 88 2.19 -2.97 0.68
C TYR A 88 2.79 -2.23 1.87
N ILE A 89 3.65 -2.92 2.62
CA ILE A 89 4.39 -2.37 3.75
C ILE A 89 5.89 -2.56 3.45
N MET A 90 6.53 -1.48 3.01
CA MET A 90 7.87 -1.53 2.44
C MET A 90 8.94 -1.43 3.53
N GLY A 91 9.88 -2.38 3.52
CA GLY A 91 11.10 -2.26 4.32
C GLY A 91 11.18 -3.15 5.55
N ILE A 92 10.18 -3.97 5.79
CA ILE A 92 10.26 -5.01 6.82
C ILE A 92 11.36 -5.99 6.43
N GLU A 93 12.37 -6.11 7.29
CA GLU A 93 13.50 -7.02 7.06
C GLU A 93 13.10 -8.48 7.29
N ASP A 94 12.42 -8.76 8.40
CA ASP A 94 11.86 -10.08 8.68
C ASP A 94 10.58 -10.33 7.87
N LYS A 95 10.74 -11.03 6.75
CA LYS A 95 9.63 -11.42 5.85
C LYS A 95 8.60 -12.34 6.50
N LYS A 96 8.83 -12.85 7.71
CA LYS A 96 7.85 -13.64 8.47
C LYS A 96 7.02 -12.79 9.42
N TYR A 97 7.44 -11.55 9.70
CA TYR A 97 6.76 -10.67 10.64
C TYR A 97 5.26 -10.52 10.35
N LEU A 98 4.89 -10.12 9.12
CA LEU A 98 3.48 -9.91 8.79
C LEU A 98 2.66 -11.23 8.82
N PRO A 99 3.10 -12.33 8.17
CA PRO A 99 2.39 -13.60 8.27
C PRO A 99 2.21 -14.10 9.71
N ASP A 100 3.29 -14.09 10.50
CA ASP A 100 3.29 -14.69 11.83
C ASP A 100 2.49 -13.85 12.83
N THR A 101 2.49 -12.52 12.67
CA THR A 101 1.83 -11.60 13.61
C THR A 101 0.34 -11.41 13.29
N TYR A 102 -0.05 -11.26 12.02
CA TYR A 102 -1.39 -10.77 11.67
C TYR A 102 -2.24 -11.74 10.84
N ALA A 103 -1.67 -12.73 10.15
CA ALA A 103 -2.44 -13.53 9.18
C ALA A 103 -3.66 -14.23 9.79
N LYS A 104 -3.54 -14.74 11.02
CA LYS A 104 -4.64 -15.43 11.72
C LYS A 104 -5.78 -14.48 12.14
N GLN A 105 -5.48 -13.20 12.34
CA GLN A 105 -6.43 -12.20 12.83
C GLN A 105 -7.05 -11.37 11.71
N LEU A 106 -6.42 -11.32 10.54
CA LEU A 106 -6.86 -10.50 9.40
C LEU A 106 -8.11 -11.03 8.68
N GLY A 107 -8.60 -12.24 8.98
CA GLY A 107 -9.73 -12.83 8.28
C GLY A 107 -9.35 -13.32 6.88
N LYS A 108 -10.14 -12.98 5.83
CA LYS A 108 -9.93 -13.50 4.47
C LYS A 108 -8.87 -12.73 3.68
N ALA A 109 -7.68 -12.59 4.27
CA ALA A 109 -6.52 -11.99 3.64
C ALA A 109 -5.43 -13.02 3.31
N SER A 110 -4.72 -12.81 2.22
CA SER A 110 -3.44 -13.46 1.96
C SER A 110 -2.33 -12.52 2.43
N VAL A 111 -1.44 -13.01 3.28
CA VAL A 111 -0.36 -12.22 3.87
C VAL A 111 0.98 -12.79 3.47
N THR A 112 1.86 -11.93 2.95
CA THR A 112 3.27 -12.23 2.67
C THR A 112 4.15 -11.24 3.46
N GLY A 113 5.47 -11.38 3.35
CA GLY A 113 6.40 -10.56 4.14
C GLY A 113 6.35 -9.05 3.91
N TYR A 114 5.65 -8.56 2.87
CA TYR A 114 5.49 -7.12 2.63
C TYR A 114 4.12 -6.75 2.06
N CYS A 115 3.19 -7.70 1.89
CA CYS A 115 1.92 -7.46 1.22
C CYS A 115 0.77 -8.16 1.95
N ILE A 116 -0.31 -7.42 2.16
CA ILE A 116 -1.59 -7.92 2.64
C ILE A 116 -2.59 -7.73 1.51
N LYS A 117 -3.14 -8.84 1.01
CA LYS A 117 -4.05 -8.86 -0.13
C LYS A 117 -5.41 -9.41 0.27
N PHE A 118 -6.48 -8.72 -0.11
CA PHE A 118 -7.86 -9.13 0.19
C PHE A 118 -8.80 -8.71 -0.95
N LYS A 119 -10.00 -9.31 -0.99
CA LYS A 119 -10.99 -9.01 -2.03
C LYS A 119 -11.79 -7.74 -1.73
N LYS A 120 -12.25 -7.62 -0.49
CA LYS A 120 -13.09 -6.52 0.02
C LYS A 120 -12.71 -6.17 1.46
N LEU A 121 -12.93 -4.94 1.89
CA LEU A 121 -12.67 -4.54 3.28
C LEU A 121 -13.55 -5.30 4.28
N GLN A 122 -14.83 -5.52 3.95
CA GLN A 122 -15.77 -6.26 4.81
C GLN A 122 -15.37 -7.73 5.09
N ASP A 123 -14.43 -8.28 4.33
CA ASP A 123 -13.98 -9.67 4.44
C ASP A 123 -12.78 -9.82 5.41
N ILE A 124 -12.26 -8.70 5.94
CA ILE A 124 -11.09 -8.65 6.80
C ILE A 124 -11.35 -7.84 8.08
N ASP A 125 -10.50 -8.04 9.09
CA ASP A 125 -10.47 -7.15 10.24
C ASP A 125 -9.66 -5.89 9.90
N VAL A 126 -10.37 -4.78 9.70
CA VAL A 126 -9.77 -3.49 9.32
C VAL A 126 -8.95 -2.90 10.47
N GLY A 127 -9.31 -3.17 11.73
CA GLY A 127 -8.53 -2.75 12.89
C GLY A 127 -7.16 -3.42 12.92
N VAL A 128 -7.12 -4.73 12.65
CA VAL A 128 -5.87 -5.50 12.52
C VAL A 128 -5.04 -5.01 11.33
N LEU A 129 -5.67 -4.71 10.19
CA LEU A 129 -4.97 -4.12 9.03
C LEU A 129 -4.29 -2.80 9.39
N TYR A 130 -5.00 -1.89 10.06
CA TYR A 130 -4.44 -0.60 10.44
C TYR A 130 -3.34 -0.74 11.49
N LYS A 131 -3.47 -1.69 12.43
CA LYS A 131 -2.39 -2.01 13.37
C LYS A 131 -1.14 -2.50 12.64
N ALA A 132 -1.28 -3.41 11.67
CA ALA A 132 -0.17 -3.90 10.86
C ALA A 132 0.52 -2.78 10.08
N ILE A 133 -0.25 -1.84 9.52
CA ILE A 133 0.29 -0.65 8.84
C ILE A 133 1.07 0.22 9.83
N GLN A 134 0.50 0.55 10.99
CA GLN A 134 1.15 1.40 11.99
C GLN A 134 2.45 0.78 12.50
N ASP A 135 2.45 -0.51 12.82
CA ASP A 135 3.64 -1.21 13.29
C ASP A 135 4.70 -1.32 12.20
N GLY A 136 4.27 -1.59 10.96
CA GLY A 136 5.15 -1.58 9.79
C GLY A 136 5.79 -0.22 9.54
N VAL A 137 5.03 0.87 9.64
CA VAL A 137 5.55 2.25 9.58
C VAL A 137 6.55 2.49 10.71
N ALA A 138 6.23 2.13 11.94
CA ALA A 138 7.12 2.32 13.08
C ALA A 138 8.46 1.57 12.90
N GLN A 139 8.43 0.35 12.36
CA GLN A 139 9.64 -0.46 12.11
C GLN A 139 10.49 0.04 10.94
N THR A 140 9.89 0.75 9.99
CA THR A 140 10.56 1.11 8.73
C THR A 140 10.82 2.61 8.59
N SER A 141 10.50 3.37 9.65
CA SER A 141 10.88 4.78 9.79
C SER A 141 12.30 4.84 10.32
N ALA A 142 13.14 5.67 9.70
CA ALA A 142 14.53 5.89 10.09
C ALA A 142 14.66 6.85 11.28
#